data_AF-A0A6P5K1M0-F1
#
_entry.id   AF-A0A6P5K1M0-F1
#
_cell.length_a   1.000
_cell.length_b   1.000
_cell.length_c   1.000
_cell.angle_alpha   90.00
_cell.angle_beta   90.00
_cell.angle_gamma   90.00
#
_symmetry.space_group_name_H-M   'P 1'
#
loop_
_entity.id
_entity.type
_entity.pdbx_description
1 polymer ?
#
loop_
_entity_poly.entity_id
_entity_poly.type
_entity_poly.pdbx_seq_one_letter_code
_entity_poly.pdbx_strand_id
1 'polypeptide(L)'
;MARSRRTGAHRAHSLARQLKAKRRRPDLDEIHRDLRPDSAARCPQPDAEPDPDLPGGGHHRCLACARYFIDTTSLKSHLKSKDHKKRLKQLTVEPYSQEEAERAAGMGSYVPPRWLAVPTDVCTETSDMEVAS
;
A
#
# COMPACT_ATOMS: atom_id res chain seq x y z
N MET A 1 -15.45 14.77 50.64
CA MET A 1 -14.27 13.98 50.23
C MET A 1 -13.86 14.39 48.82
N ALA A 2 -12.65 14.93 48.63
CA ALA A 2 -12.16 15.34 47.32
C ALA A 2 -11.68 14.13 46.51
N ARG A 3 -12.01 14.06 45.21
CA ARG A 3 -11.54 12.99 44.33
C ARG A 3 -10.05 13.19 44.04
N SER A 4 -9.24 12.17 44.33
CA SER A 4 -7.80 12.18 44.01
C SER A 4 -7.56 12.21 42.49
N ARG A 5 -6.53 12.94 42.05
CA ARG A 5 -6.15 13.00 40.63
C ARG A 5 -5.52 11.66 40.19
N ARG A 6 -5.92 11.17 39.02
CA ARG A 6 -5.36 9.96 38.40
C ARG A 6 -4.09 10.29 37.62
N THR A 7 -2.97 10.42 38.30
CA THR A 7 -1.65 10.60 37.66
C THR A 7 -1.22 9.30 36.96
N GLY A 8 -0.69 9.40 35.73
CA GLY A 8 -0.20 8.25 34.96
C GLY A 8 -1.26 7.33 34.32
N ALA A 9 -2.52 7.36 34.79
CA ALA A 9 -3.61 6.54 34.26
C ALA A 9 -4.46 7.25 33.18
N HIS A 10 -3.88 8.21 32.45
CA HIS A 10 -4.56 8.92 31.38
C HIS A 10 -4.66 8.04 30.14
N ARG A 11 -5.88 7.86 29.62
CA ARG A 11 -6.12 7.19 28.34
C ARG A 11 -6.42 8.22 27.27
N ALA A 12 -5.85 8.04 26.09
CA ALA A 12 -6.25 8.80 24.93
C ALA A 12 -7.60 8.27 24.45
N HIS A 13 -8.61 9.14 24.41
CA HIS A 13 -9.98 8.79 24.00
C HIS A 13 -10.29 9.14 22.53
N SER A 14 -9.32 9.71 21.80
CA SER A 14 -9.53 10.19 20.43
C SER A 14 -8.67 9.43 19.42
N LEU A 15 -9.32 8.92 18.37
CA LEU A 15 -8.68 8.33 17.19
C LEU A 15 -8.22 9.37 16.17
N ALA A 16 -8.52 10.66 16.38
CA ALA A 16 -8.22 11.72 15.41
C ALA A 16 -6.73 11.82 15.10
N ARG A 17 -5.85 11.50 16.05
CA ARG A 17 -4.40 11.50 15.85
C ARG A 17 -3.95 10.44 14.83
N GLN A 18 -4.64 9.31 14.75
CA GLN A 18 -4.33 8.25 13.80
C GLN A 18 -4.89 8.56 12.40
N LEU A 19 -6.08 9.16 12.33
CA LEU A 19 -6.79 9.40 11.06
C LEU A 19 -6.40 10.71 10.37
N LYS A 20 -6.15 11.79 11.12
CA LYS A 20 -5.86 13.14 10.58
C LYS A 20 -4.38 13.44 10.44
N ALA A 21 -3.50 12.51 10.82
CA ALA A 21 -2.07 12.71 10.67
C ALA A 21 -1.67 12.70 9.18
N LYS A 22 -0.75 13.58 8.81
CA LYS A 22 -0.21 13.67 7.44
C LYS A 22 0.61 12.45 7.02
N ARG A 23 1.05 11.62 7.98
CA ARG A 23 1.77 10.36 7.74
C ARG A 23 0.79 9.22 7.49
N ARG A 24 -0.05 9.35 6.46
CA ARG A 24 -1.03 8.33 6.08
C ARG A 24 -0.46 7.41 5.00
N ARG A 25 -1.06 6.22 4.87
CA ARG A 25 -0.73 5.30 3.78
C ARG A 25 -1.25 5.90 2.46
N PRO A 26 -0.58 5.62 1.33
CA PRO A 26 -1.01 6.13 0.04
C PRO A 26 -2.41 5.64 -0.32
N ASP A 27 -3.10 6.49 -1.06
CA ASP A 27 -4.49 6.28 -1.45
C ASP A 27 -4.58 5.25 -2.60
N LEU A 28 -5.79 4.76 -2.89
CA LEU A 28 -5.98 3.68 -3.87
C LEU A 28 -5.63 4.13 -5.29
N ASP A 29 -5.99 5.36 -5.65
CA ASP A 29 -5.74 5.94 -6.97
C ASP A 29 -4.24 6.18 -7.21
N GLU A 30 -3.49 6.60 -6.18
CA GLU A 30 -2.02 6.70 -6.23
C GLU A 30 -1.38 5.34 -6.56
N ILE A 31 -1.81 4.28 -5.87
CA ILE A 31 -1.31 2.92 -6.11
C ILE A 31 -1.67 2.43 -7.52
N HIS A 32 -2.86 2.76 -8.03
CA HIS A 32 -3.23 2.43 -9.40
C HIS A 32 -2.33 3.12 -10.44
N ARG A 33 -1.80 4.31 -10.16
CA ARG A 33 -0.82 4.99 -11.02
C ARG A 33 0.52 4.24 -10.97
N ASP A 34 0.97 3.85 -9.78
CA ASP A 34 2.21 3.09 -9.54
C ASP A 34 2.17 1.64 -10.08
N LEU A 35 0.98 1.07 -10.28
CA LEU A 35 0.84 -0.26 -10.87
C LEU A 35 0.95 -0.25 -12.40
N ARG A 36 0.89 0.93 -13.04
CA ARG A 36 1.00 1.02 -14.49
C ARG A 36 2.41 0.57 -14.92
N PRO A 37 2.52 -0.20 -16.01
CA PRO A 37 3.80 -0.76 -16.47
C PRO A 37 4.84 0.31 -16.83
N ASP A 38 4.36 1.51 -17.17
CA ASP A 38 5.17 2.68 -17.53
C ASP A 38 5.71 3.45 -16.30
N SER A 39 5.26 3.10 -15.09
CA SER A 39 5.68 3.81 -13.88
C SER A 39 7.03 3.28 -13.37
N ALA A 40 7.98 4.19 -13.16
CA ALA A 40 9.28 3.91 -12.55
C ALA A 40 9.18 3.31 -11.13
N ALA A 41 8.01 3.38 -10.50
CA ALA A 41 7.73 2.83 -9.17
C ALA A 41 7.49 1.31 -9.17
N ARG A 42 7.27 0.70 -10.34
CA ARG A 42 6.84 -0.71 -10.44
C ARG A 42 7.95 -1.72 -10.12
N CYS A 43 9.20 -1.41 -10.40
CA CYS A 43 10.32 -2.25 -10.02
C CYS A 43 11.48 -1.38 -9.59
N PRO A 44 11.92 -1.43 -8.32
CA PRO A 44 13.29 -1.04 -8.04
C PRO A 44 14.18 -1.93 -8.91
N GLN A 45 15.07 -1.32 -9.68
CA GLN A 45 16.00 -2.09 -10.49
C GLN A 45 16.78 -3.03 -9.56
N PRO A 46 17.01 -4.30 -9.95
CA PRO A 46 17.82 -5.21 -9.14
C PRO A 46 19.23 -4.66 -8.88
N ASP A 47 19.68 -3.76 -9.75
CA ASP A 47 20.99 -3.10 -9.72
C ASP A 47 20.96 -1.73 -9.00
N ALA A 48 19.81 -1.33 -8.45
CA ALA A 48 19.69 -0.06 -7.73
C ALA A 48 20.46 -0.11 -6.41
N GLU A 49 21.21 0.95 -6.13
CA GLU A 49 21.94 1.10 -4.87
C GLU A 49 20.97 0.98 -3.68
N PRO A 50 21.30 0.18 -2.66
CA PRO A 50 20.43 0.00 -1.50
C PRO A 50 20.27 1.32 -0.76
N ASP A 51 19.03 1.79 -0.65
CA ASP A 51 18.70 3.02 0.07
C ASP A 51 18.82 2.77 1.59
N PRO A 52 19.75 3.45 2.30
CA PRO A 52 19.96 3.25 3.74
C PRO A 52 18.78 3.76 4.60
N ASP A 53 17.93 4.63 4.06
CA ASP A 53 16.79 5.20 4.79
C ASP A 53 15.55 4.27 4.76
N LEU A 54 15.54 3.26 3.88
CA LEU A 54 14.44 2.33 3.72
C LEU A 54 14.74 0.97 4.38
N PRO A 55 13.74 0.32 5.00
CA PRO A 55 13.94 -0.99 5.59
C PRO A 55 14.23 -2.02 4.48
N GLY A 56 15.23 -2.88 4.71
CA GLY A 56 15.66 -3.89 3.75
C GLY A 56 16.31 -3.31 2.49
N GLY A 57 16.89 -2.11 2.55
CA GLY A 57 17.57 -1.47 1.41
C GLY A 57 16.65 -1.13 0.24
N GLY A 58 15.33 -1.11 0.47
CA GLY A 58 14.34 -0.88 -0.58
C GLY A 58 14.04 -2.10 -1.47
N HIS A 59 14.72 -3.24 -1.27
CA HIS A 59 14.58 -4.42 -2.13
C HIS A 59 13.25 -5.17 -1.93
N HIS A 60 12.79 -5.30 -0.68
CA HIS A 60 11.59 -6.06 -0.36
C HIS A 60 10.36 -5.17 -0.20
N ARG A 61 9.71 -4.81 -1.32
CA ARG A 61 8.52 -3.94 -1.33
C ARG A 61 7.29 -4.67 -1.85
N CYS A 62 6.14 -4.43 -1.22
CA CYS A 62 4.83 -4.78 -1.77
C CYS A 62 4.20 -3.54 -2.41
N LEU A 63 4.00 -3.54 -3.74
CA LEU A 63 3.40 -2.40 -4.46
C LEU A 63 1.95 -2.14 -4.03
N ALA A 64 1.11 -3.19 -3.98
CA ALA A 64 -0.30 -3.06 -3.63
C ALA A 64 -0.55 -2.43 -2.25
N CYS A 65 0.40 -2.61 -1.33
CA CYS A 65 0.32 -2.07 0.03
C CYS A 65 1.25 -0.87 0.28
N ALA A 66 2.09 -0.51 -0.69
CA ALA A 66 3.18 0.48 -0.59
C ALA A 66 3.95 0.36 0.74
N ARG A 67 4.38 -0.85 1.07
CA ARG A 67 5.15 -1.15 2.28
C ARG A 67 6.46 -1.82 1.93
N TYR A 68 7.51 -1.37 2.59
CA TYR A 68 8.82 -2.00 2.59
C TYR A 68 8.93 -2.98 3.76
N PHE A 69 9.73 -4.01 3.55
CA PHE A 69 9.98 -5.12 4.44
C PHE A 69 11.49 -5.34 4.56
N ILE A 70 11.90 -5.99 5.65
CA ILE A 70 13.32 -6.22 5.94
C ILE A 70 13.82 -7.48 5.22
N ASP A 71 12.99 -8.53 5.16
CA ASP A 71 13.35 -9.85 4.61
C ASP A 71 12.34 -10.36 3.57
N THR A 72 12.78 -11.25 2.68
CA THR A 72 11.91 -11.99 1.75
C THR A 72 10.85 -12.85 2.47
N THR A 73 11.16 -13.41 3.63
CA THR A 73 10.24 -14.22 4.45
C THR A 73 9.07 -13.38 4.96
N SER A 74 9.38 -12.15 5.40
CA SER A 74 8.39 -11.18 5.88
C SER A 74 7.48 -10.70 4.75
N LEU A 75 8.00 -10.54 3.53
CA LEU A 75 7.21 -10.27 2.33
C LEU A 75 6.29 -11.46 2.02
N LYS A 76 6.81 -12.68 1.98
CA LYS A 76 6.02 -13.90 1.71
C LYS A 76 4.89 -14.10 2.72
N SER A 77 5.12 -13.81 4.01
CA SER A 77 4.07 -13.86 5.04
C SER A 77 3.04 -12.75 4.86
N HIS A 78 3.45 -11.55 4.46
CA HIS A 78 2.55 -10.45 4.13
C HIS A 78 1.60 -10.79 2.97
N LEU A 79 2.08 -11.38 1.89
CA LEU A 79 1.24 -11.75 0.74
C LEU A 79 0.12 -12.75 1.13
N LYS A 80 0.40 -13.64 2.09
CA LYS A 80 -0.59 -14.60 2.60
C LYS A 80 -1.64 -13.97 3.52
N SER A 81 -1.36 -12.78 4.07
CA SER A 81 -2.21 -12.10 5.05
C SER A 81 -3.58 -11.69 4.48
N LYS A 82 -4.58 -11.61 5.36
CA LYS A 82 -5.95 -11.20 4.99
C LYS A 82 -6.01 -9.75 4.51
N ASP A 83 -5.19 -8.87 5.09
CA ASP A 83 -5.20 -7.46 4.74
C ASP A 83 -4.65 -7.21 3.34
N HIS A 84 -3.63 -7.97 2.93
CA HIS A 84 -3.13 -7.95 1.56
C HIS A 84 -4.22 -8.41 0.58
N LYS A 85 -4.86 -9.55 0.86
CA LYS A 85 -5.97 -10.06 0.02
C LYS A 85 -7.14 -9.09 -0.08
N LYS A 86 -7.47 -8.38 1.01
CA LYS A 86 -8.47 -7.30 0.99
C LYS A 86 -8.04 -6.14 0.09
N ARG A 87 -6.76 -5.75 0.14
CA ARG A 87 -6.23 -4.68 -0.70
C ARG A 87 -6.26 -5.04 -2.18
N LEU A 88 -5.92 -6.26 -2.54
CA LEU A 88 -6.05 -6.76 -3.91
C LEU A 88 -7.49 -6.67 -4.41
N LYS A 89 -8.47 -7.08 -3.59
CA LYS A 89 -9.90 -6.93 -3.92
C LYS A 89 -10.37 -5.48 -4.07
N GLN A 90 -9.71 -4.52 -3.42
CA GLN A 90 -10.01 -3.10 -3.62
C GLN A 90 -9.45 -2.61 -4.96
N LEU A 91 -8.25 -3.08 -5.32
CA LEU A 91 -7.57 -2.71 -6.56
C LEU A 91 -8.18 -3.37 -7.81
N THR A 92 -8.99 -4.41 -7.67
CA THR A 92 -9.70 -5.01 -8.81
C THR A 92 -10.80 -4.14 -9.37
N VAL A 93 -11.21 -3.09 -8.65
CA VAL A 93 -12.20 -2.13 -9.13
C VAL A 93 -11.47 -0.87 -9.58
N GLU A 94 -11.94 -0.26 -10.66
CA GLU A 94 -11.44 1.03 -11.12
C GLU A 94 -11.48 2.08 -9.98
N PRO A 95 -10.39 2.84 -9.74
CA PRO A 95 -10.36 3.82 -8.67
C PRO A 95 -11.31 4.98 -8.97
N TYR A 96 -11.94 5.49 -7.91
CA TYR A 96 -12.81 6.66 -7.99
C TYR A 96 -12.03 7.87 -8.54
N SER A 97 -12.60 8.53 -9.53
CA SER A 97 -12.00 9.68 -10.20
C SER A 97 -12.85 10.94 -10.04
N GLN A 98 -12.22 12.11 -10.19
CA GLN A 98 -12.94 13.38 -10.15
C GLN A 98 -14.01 13.47 -11.25
N GLU A 99 -13.73 12.93 -12.44
CA GLU A 99 -14.69 12.87 -13.55
C GLU A 99 -15.94 12.06 -13.18
N GLU A 100 -15.78 10.99 -12.40
CA GLU A 100 -16.92 10.21 -11.89
C GLU A 100 -17.79 11.04 -10.93
N ALA A 101 -17.16 11.86 -10.09
CA ALA A 101 -17.86 12.80 -9.21
C ALA A 101 -18.69 13.82 -10.00
N GLU A 102 -18.11 14.37 -11.07
CA GLU A 102 -18.77 15.35 -11.93
C GLU A 102 -19.93 14.73 -12.72
N ARG A 103 -19.76 13.50 -13.21
CA ARG A 103 -20.85 12.73 -13.84
C ARG A 103 -22.00 12.50 -12.86
N ALA A 104 -21.69 12.14 -11.61
CA ALA A 104 -22.70 11.95 -10.56
C ALA A 104 -23.42 13.26 -10.19
N ALA A 105 -22.75 14.41 -10.31
CA ALA A 105 -23.33 15.74 -10.14
C ALA A 105 -24.18 16.22 -11.34
N GLY A 106 -24.32 15.40 -12.38
CA GLY A 106 -25.12 15.71 -13.58
C GLY A 106 -24.35 16.38 -14.71
N MET A 107 -23.02 16.47 -14.62
CA MET A 107 -22.15 17.05 -15.66
C MET A 107 -21.64 16.00 -16.67
N GLY A 108 -22.33 14.86 -16.84
CA GLY A 108 -21.96 13.84 -17.83
C GLY A 108 -22.89 12.62 -17.85
N SER A 109 -22.48 11.57 -18.57
CA SER A 109 -23.23 10.31 -18.69
C SER A 109 -22.82 9.27 -17.63
N TYR A 110 -23.77 8.45 -17.18
CA TYR A 110 -23.49 7.31 -16.29
C TYR A 110 -22.63 6.25 -17.00
N VAL A 111 -21.58 5.80 -16.32
CA VAL A 111 -20.71 4.70 -16.76
C VAL A 111 -20.56 3.73 -15.59
N PRO A 112 -20.86 2.43 -15.77
CA PRO A 112 -20.66 1.45 -14.70
C PRO A 112 -19.17 1.20 -14.44
N PRO A 113 -18.78 0.93 -13.17
CA PRO A 113 -17.39 0.67 -12.81
C PRO A 113 -16.88 -0.61 -13.47
N ARG A 114 -15.63 -0.56 -13.97
CA ARG A 114 -14.99 -1.70 -14.63
C ARG A 114 -14.16 -2.52 -13.64
N TRP A 115 -14.10 -3.82 -13.91
CA TRP A 115 -13.25 -4.76 -13.18
C TRP A 115 -11.89 -4.79 -13.87
N LEU A 116 -10.86 -4.39 -13.15
CA LEU A 116 -9.47 -4.38 -13.60
C LEU A 116 -8.76 -5.66 -13.14
N ALA A 117 -7.98 -6.26 -14.05
CA ALA A 117 -7.06 -7.32 -13.69
C ALA A 117 -5.86 -6.70 -12.97
N VAL A 118 -5.71 -6.99 -11.67
CA VAL A 118 -4.55 -6.53 -10.89
C VAL A 118 -3.43 -7.54 -11.08
N PRO A 119 -2.27 -7.16 -11.64
CA PRO A 119 -1.11 -8.03 -11.68
C PRO A 119 -0.64 -8.29 -10.24
N THR A 120 -0.72 -9.54 -9.80
CA THR A 120 -0.23 -9.99 -8.48
C THR A 120 1.28 -10.20 -8.46
N ASP A 121 1.91 -10.11 -9.64
CA ASP A 121 3.29 -10.47 -9.87
C ASP A 121 4.15 -9.25 -9.56
N VAL A 122 4.52 -9.12 -8.29
CA VAL A 122 5.43 -8.08 -7.81
C VAL A 122 6.60 -8.70 -7.07
N CYS A 123 7.71 -8.75 -7.79
CA CYS A 123 9.09 -8.99 -7.37
C CYS A 123 9.37 -10.27 -6.56
N THR A 124 9.20 -11.43 -7.20
CA THR A 124 10.02 -12.61 -6.88
C THR A 124 10.88 -12.96 -8.10
N GLU A 125 11.70 -12.01 -8.54
CA GLU A 125 12.84 -12.27 -9.42
C GLU A 125 14.13 -11.91 -8.68
N THR A 126 14.28 -12.38 -7.45
CA THR A 126 15.64 -12.71 -6.99
C THR A 126 15.83 -14.14 -7.42
N SER A 127 16.48 -14.30 -8.56
CA SER A 127 17.08 -15.53 -9.04
C SER A 127 17.55 -16.35 -7.84
N ASP A 128 16.97 -17.53 -7.66
CA ASP A 128 17.64 -18.64 -7.02
C ASP A 128 18.89 -18.94 -7.87
N MET A 129 19.92 -18.10 -7.78
CA MET A 129 21.25 -18.45 -8.26
C MET A 129 21.74 -19.52 -7.30
N GLU A 130 21.74 -20.73 -7.84
CA GLU A 130 22.22 -21.96 -7.27
C GLU A 130 23.42 -21.73 -6.34
N VAL A 131 23.23 -21.98 -5.04
CA VAL A 131 24.34 -22.36 -4.17
C VAL A 131 24.66 -23.82 -4.51
N ALA A 132 25.41 -23.98 -5.60
CA ALA A 132 26.15 -25.19 -5.94
C ALA A 132 27.63 -24.82 -5.94
N SER A 133 28.28 -24.97 -4.80
CA SER A 133 29.73 -25.09 -4.65
C SER A 133 30.04 -25.86 -3.37
#